data_AF-A0A5N7DG52-F1
#
_entry.id   AF-A0A5N7DG52-F1
#
_cell.length_a   1.000
_cell.length_b   1.000
_cell.length_c   1.000
_cell.angle_alpha   90.00
_cell.angle_beta   90.00
_cell.angle_gamma   90.00
#
_symmetry.space_group_name_H-M   'P 1'
#
loop_
_entity.id
_entity.type
_entity.pdbx_description
1 polymer ?
#
loop_
_entity_poly.entity_id
_entity_poly.type
_entity_poly.pdbx_seq_one_letter_code
_entity_poly.pdbx_strand_id
1 'polypeptide(L)'
;MGVQYGADDENNVNAALVLFLEAIANLLKPRSVEWSMKRVVLKATFNSASYTVGTDGALWTRLGRSLRALLEVKKVQRNQSVSTDTKITAQEAAEMVGWLKQFPGDAEMLLNGNRVLISQDANQIFLSFAQVNRQYYDYIKNGKVAGDPFLSIRKRGP
;
A
#
# COMPACT_ATOMS: atom_id res chain seq x y z
N MET A 1 -22.09 21.39 -6.06
CA MET A 1 -21.14 20.75 -6.99
C MET A 1 -19.75 21.03 -6.46
N GLY A 2 -19.03 20.01 -5.99
CA GLY A 2 -17.69 20.18 -5.41
C GLY A 2 -16.62 20.36 -6.50
N VAL A 3 -15.58 21.13 -6.20
CA VAL A 3 -14.41 21.28 -7.08
C VAL A 3 -13.71 19.92 -7.20
N GLN A 4 -13.58 19.41 -8.42
CA GLN A 4 -12.76 18.24 -8.70
C GLN A 4 -11.30 18.66 -8.85
N TYR A 5 -10.42 18.00 -8.11
CA TYR A 5 -8.97 18.22 -8.21
C TYR A 5 -8.34 17.13 -9.07
N GLY A 6 -7.52 17.56 -10.03
CA GLY A 6 -6.69 16.69 -10.85
C GLY A 6 -5.29 17.26 -10.92
N ALA A 7 -4.28 16.41 -10.83
CA ALA A 7 -2.90 16.80 -11.13
C ALA A 7 -2.58 16.55 -12.60
N ASP A 8 -1.75 17.42 -13.18
CA ASP A 8 -1.33 17.28 -14.59
C ASP A 8 -0.38 16.09 -14.78
N ASP A 9 0.48 15.81 -13.80
CA ASP A 9 1.48 14.75 -13.84
C ASP A 9 1.55 13.98 -12.50
N GLU A 10 1.37 12.65 -12.59
CA GLU A 10 1.44 11.72 -11.45
C GLU A 10 2.84 11.67 -10.83
N ASN A 11 3.91 11.87 -11.63
CA ASN A 11 5.28 11.90 -11.14
C ASN A 11 5.52 13.10 -10.20
N ASN A 12 4.93 14.25 -10.49
CA ASN A 12 5.04 15.43 -9.64
C ASN A 12 4.34 15.20 -8.29
N VAL A 13 3.17 14.54 -8.31
CA VAL A 13 2.45 14.16 -7.08
C VAL A 13 3.29 13.18 -6.26
N ASN A 14 3.88 12.16 -6.89
CA ASN A 14 4.74 11.19 -6.21
C ASN A 14 6.00 11.84 -5.60
N ALA A 15 6.68 12.70 -6.35
CA ALA A 15 7.84 13.44 -5.84
C ALA A 15 7.47 14.30 -4.63
N ALA A 16 6.35 15.03 -4.69
CA ALA A 16 5.86 15.84 -3.58
C ALA A 16 5.53 14.98 -2.34
N LEU A 17 4.84 13.84 -2.52
CA LEU A 17 4.51 12.93 -1.43
C LEU A 17 5.76 12.37 -0.76
N VAL A 18 6.73 11.90 -1.53
CA VAL A 18 7.98 11.35 -1.00
C VAL A 18 8.77 12.40 -0.23
N LEU A 19 8.88 13.63 -0.76
CA LEU A 19 9.56 14.72 -0.06
C LEU A 19 8.86 15.09 1.26
N PHE A 20 7.52 15.12 1.25
CA PHE A 20 6.74 15.37 2.46
C PHE A 20 6.95 14.29 3.53
N LEU A 21 6.90 13.02 3.13
CA LEU A 21 7.10 11.88 4.03
C LEU A 21 8.56 11.80 4.55
N GLU A 22 9.55 12.13 3.72
CA GLU A 22 10.95 12.29 4.13
C GLU A 22 11.11 13.41 5.15
N ALA A 23 10.46 14.56 4.96
CA ALA A 23 10.50 15.66 5.92
C ALA A 23 9.92 15.23 7.28
N ILE A 24 8.76 14.56 7.28
CA ILE A 24 8.15 14.00 8.50
C ILE A 24 9.08 12.99 9.16
N ALA A 25 9.64 12.06 8.37
CA ALA A 25 10.61 11.10 8.88
C ALA A 25 11.74 11.85 9.56
N ASN A 26 12.44 12.76 8.89
CA ASN A 26 13.58 13.49 9.46
C ASN A 26 13.26 14.24 10.77
N LEU A 27 12.06 14.78 10.94
CA LEU A 27 11.63 15.41 12.21
C LEU A 27 11.63 14.41 13.38
N LEU A 28 11.26 13.16 13.14
CA LEU A 28 11.22 12.09 14.15
C LEU A 28 12.59 11.43 14.39
N LYS A 29 13.65 11.88 13.69
CA LYS A 29 15.01 11.32 13.72
C LYS A 29 15.11 9.79 13.49
N PRO A 30 14.34 9.14 12.62
CA PRO A 30 14.46 7.73 12.31
C PRO A 30 15.73 7.52 11.49
N ARG A 31 16.80 7.09 12.15
CA ARG A 31 18.08 6.82 11.50
C ARG A 31 18.08 5.55 10.64
N SER A 32 16.95 4.84 10.56
CA SER A 32 16.89 3.47 10.05
C SER A 32 15.97 3.25 8.86
N VAL A 33 15.28 4.27 8.34
CA VAL A 33 14.36 4.14 7.20
C VAL A 33 14.60 5.18 6.11
N GLU A 34 14.07 4.93 4.92
CA GLU A 34 14.08 5.83 3.78
C GLU A 34 12.80 5.62 2.94
N TRP A 35 12.21 6.72 2.51
CA TRP A 35 11.20 6.75 1.46
C TRP A 35 11.90 6.83 0.10
N SER A 36 11.32 6.16 -0.88
CA SER A 36 11.89 6.06 -2.20
C SER A 36 10.78 6.02 -3.25
N MET A 37 10.99 6.77 -4.34
CA MET A 37 10.17 6.72 -5.57
C MET A 37 10.47 5.48 -6.42
N LYS A 38 11.44 4.65 -6.02
CA LYS A 38 11.70 3.37 -6.69
C LYS A 38 10.49 2.47 -6.56
N ARG A 39 9.86 2.18 -7.71
CA ARG A 39 8.76 1.23 -7.83
C ARG A 39 9.12 -0.12 -7.24
N VAL A 40 8.18 -0.70 -6.50
CA VAL A 40 8.29 -2.06 -5.97
C VAL A 40 7.42 -2.97 -6.82
N VAL A 41 8.04 -3.98 -7.42
CA VAL A 41 7.31 -5.01 -8.16
C VAL A 41 7.07 -6.19 -7.23
N LEU A 42 5.79 -6.49 -6.98
CA LEU A 42 5.33 -7.53 -6.08
C LEU A 42 4.65 -8.64 -6.87
N LYS A 43 4.99 -9.90 -6.61
CA LYS A 43 4.41 -11.08 -7.24
C LYS A 43 3.65 -11.93 -6.23
N ALA A 44 2.33 -12.02 -6.42
CA ALA A 44 1.49 -12.94 -5.69
C ALA A 44 1.40 -14.27 -6.44
N THR A 45 1.94 -15.35 -5.87
CA THR A 45 1.86 -16.71 -6.45
C THR A 45 0.94 -17.61 -5.62
N PHE A 46 -0.12 -18.11 -6.23
CA PHE A 46 -1.08 -19.06 -5.66
C PHE A 46 -0.92 -20.43 -6.33
N ASN A 47 -1.65 -21.44 -5.87
CA ASN A 47 -1.50 -22.82 -6.34
C ASN A 47 -1.71 -22.96 -7.86
N SER A 48 -2.67 -22.24 -8.44
CA SER A 48 -3.05 -22.37 -9.85
C SER A 48 -2.87 -21.10 -10.68
N ALA A 49 -2.48 -19.98 -10.05
CA ALA A 49 -2.40 -18.69 -10.72
C ALA A 49 -1.40 -17.77 -10.02
N SER A 50 -0.94 -16.76 -10.74
CA SER A 50 -0.14 -15.67 -10.16
C SER A 50 -0.48 -14.35 -10.82
N TYR A 51 -0.24 -13.26 -10.12
CA TYR A 51 -0.27 -11.92 -10.70
C TYR A 51 0.91 -11.09 -10.18
N THR A 52 1.21 -10.02 -10.89
CA THR A 52 2.23 -9.03 -10.51
C THR A 52 1.58 -7.66 -10.43
N VAL A 53 1.99 -6.89 -9.42
CA VAL A 53 1.59 -5.50 -9.20
C VAL A 53 2.83 -4.64 -9.00
N GLY A 54 2.75 -3.38 -9.39
CA GLY A 54 3.83 -2.40 -9.23
C GLY A 54 3.32 -1.21 -8.45
N THR A 55 4.12 -0.70 -7.52
CA THR A 55 3.79 0.50 -6.74
C THR A 55 4.53 1.72 -7.29
N ASP A 56 4.12 2.92 -6.88
CA ASP A 56 4.81 4.17 -7.21
C ASP A 56 5.98 4.51 -6.27
N GLY A 57 6.03 3.83 -5.13
CA GLY A 57 7.16 3.94 -4.20
C GLY A 57 7.00 3.05 -2.99
N ALA A 58 7.87 3.26 -2.01
CA ALA A 58 7.85 2.51 -0.75
C ALA A 58 8.72 3.14 0.34
N LEU A 59 8.45 2.73 1.58
CA LEU A 59 9.36 2.88 2.71
C LEU A 59 10.21 1.63 2.88
N TRP A 60 11.51 1.81 3.03
CA TRP A 60 12.46 0.74 3.28
C TRP A 60 13.23 0.98 4.56
N THR A 61 13.68 -0.09 5.22
CA THR A 61 14.80 0.05 6.15
C THR A 61 16.09 0.32 5.37
N ARG A 62 16.90 1.27 5.84
CA ARG A 62 18.20 1.58 5.23
C ARG A 62 19.13 0.37 5.27
N LEU A 63 19.18 -0.30 6.42
CA LEU A 63 19.90 -1.56 6.62
C LEU A 63 18.98 -2.75 6.32
N GLY A 64 19.49 -3.74 5.60
CA GLY A 64 18.76 -4.97 5.28
C GLY A 64 17.65 -4.83 4.22
N ARG A 65 17.28 -3.60 3.82
CA ARG A 65 16.28 -3.33 2.76
C ARG A 65 14.97 -4.07 2.98
N SER A 66 14.44 -4.07 4.19
CA SER A 66 13.13 -4.63 4.49
C SER A 66 12.04 -3.62 4.12
N LEU A 67 11.02 -4.08 3.40
CA LEU A 67 9.87 -3.26 3.01
C LEU A 67 9.01 -2.93 4.24
N ARG A 68 8.66 -1.66 4.43
CA ARG A 68 7.94 -1.16 5.62
C ARG A 68 6.61 -0.47 5.31
N ALA A 69 6.45 0.08 4.11
CA ALA A 69 5.20 0.64 3.62
C ALA A 69 5.21 0.69 2.10
N LEU A 70 4.04 0.66 1.46
CA LEU A 70 3.88 0.95 0.04
C LEU A 70 3.44 2.39 -0.16
N LEU A 71 3.83 2.98 -1.31
CA LEU A 71 3.29 4.24 -1.80
C LEU A 71 2.58 4.03 -3.13
N GLU A 72 1.39 4.62 -3.24
CA GLU A 72 0.59 4.61 -4.47
C GLU A 72 0.04 6.00 -4.74
N VAL A 73 0.10 6.45 -5.99
CA VAL A 73 -0.30 7.81 -6.34
C VAL A 73 -1.27 7.79 -7.49
N LYS A 74 -2.34 8.57 -7.38
CA LYS A 74 -3.31 8.79 -8.46
C LYS A 74 -3.45 10.28 -8.70
N LYS A 75 -3.41 10.68 -9.96
CA LYS A 75 -3.65 12.09 -10.33
C LYS A 75 -5.10 12.55 -10.12
N VAL A 76 -6.05 11.64 -9.92
CA VAL A 76 -7.48 11.93 -9.78
C VAL A 76 -7.95 11.69 -8.35
N GLN A 77 -9.00 12.40 -7.94
CA GLN A 77 -9.67 12.12 -6.67
C GLN A 77 -10.39 10.76 -6.70
N ARG A 78 -10.27 10.02 -5.60
CA ARG A 78 -10.91 8.71 -5.43
C ARG A 78 -12.43 8.75 -5.56
N ASN A 79 -13.06 9.74 -4.93
CA ASN A 79 -14.52 9.85 -4.85
C ASN A 79 -15.15 10.52 -6.08
N GLN A 80 -14.41 10.62 -7.20
CA GLN A 80 -14.93 11.19 -8.44
C GLN A 80 -16.08 10.34 -9.01
N SER A 81 -16.02 9.02 -8.86
CA SER A 81 -17.10 8.09 -9.19
C SER A 81 -16.98 6.77 -8.41
N VAL A 82 -18.09 6.04 -8.27
CA VAL A 82 -18.08 4.68 -7.67
C VAL A 82 -17.13 3.74 -8.43
N SER A 83 -17.06 3.88 -9.76
CA SER A 83 -16.15 3.07 -10.58
C SER A 83 -14.69 3.39 -10.31
N THR A 84 -14.36 4.68 -10.11
CA THR A 84 -13.00 5.14 -9.78
C THR A 84 -12.57 4.56 -8.43
N ASP A 85 -13.40 4.74 -7.39
CA ASP A 85 -13.10 4.22 -6.05
C ASP A 85 -12.94 2.69 -6.03
N THR A 86 -13.83 1.97 -6.72
CA THR A 86 -13.74 0.51 -6.84
C THR A 86 -12.44 0.07 -7.49
N LYS A 87 -12.00 0.73 -8.57
CA LYS A 87 -10.75 0.40 -9.27
C LYS A 87 -9.53 0.69 -8.40
N ILE A 88 -9.47 1.86 -7.74
CA ILE A 88 -8.34 2.20 -6.88
C ILE A 88 -8.28 1.22 -5.69
N THR A 89 -9.42 0.96 -5.04
CA THR A 89 -9.48 0.03 -3.91
C THR A 89 -9.09 -1.40 -4.31
N ALA A 90 -9.52 -1.88 -5.48
CA ALA A 90 -9.11 -3.20 -5.99
C ALA A 90 -7.60 -3.27 -6.27
N GLN A 91 -7.02 -2.19 -6.81
CA GLN A 91 -5.58 -2.11 -7.07
C GLN A 91 -4.78 -2.13 -5.74
N GLU A 92 -5.13 -1.27 -4.79
CA GLU A 92 -4.47 -1.19 -3.48
C GLU A 92 -4.56 -2.53 -2.73
N ALA A 93 -5.70 -3.22 -2.81
CA ALA A 93 -5.86 -4.55 -2.22
C ALA A 93 -4.92 -5.57 -2.88
N ALA A 94 -4.80 -5.55 -4.21
CA ALA A 94 -3.88 -6.44 -4.93
C ALA A 94 -2.41 -6.19 -4.56
N GLU A 95 -2.01 -4.93 -4.36
CA GLU A 95 -0.68 -4.55 -3.87
C GLU A 95 -0.39 -5.08 -2.47
N MET A 96 -1.34 -4.91 -1.55
CA MET A 96 -1.21 -5.45 -0.19
C MET A 96 -1.12 -6.98 -0.18
N VAL A 97 -1.92 -7.66 -1.00
CA VAL A 97 -1.86 -9.13 -1.13
C VAL A 97 -0.55 -9.58 -1.78
N GLY A 98 -0.07 -8.85 -2.80
CA GLY A 98 1.25 -9.04 -3.39
C GLY A 98 2.36 -8.97 -2.33
N TRP A 99 2.29 -7.98 -1.45
CA TRP A 99 3.25 -7.84 -0.36
C TRP A 99 3.16 -9.00 0.64
N LEU A 100 1.96 -9.36 1.08
CA LEU A 100 1.73 -10.49 2.00
C LEU A 100 2.29 -11.81 1.44
N LYS A 101 2.14 -12.04 0.13
CA LYS A 101 2.59 -13.26 -0.54
C LYS A 101 4.09 -13.30 -0.79
N GLN A 102 4.69 -12.18 -1.18
CA GLN A 102 6.12 -12.14 -1.50
C GLN A 102 7.01 -12.07 -0.26
N PHE A 103 6.53 -11.40 0.80
CA PHE A 103 7.30 -11.18 2.03
C PHE A 103 6.49 -11.61 3.27
N PRO A 104 6.24 -12.92 3.46
CA PRO A 104 5.58 -13.44 4.67
C PRO A 104 6.47 -13.18 5.89
N GLY A 105 5.91 -12.75 7.03
CA GLY A 105 6.67 -12.51 8.28
C GLY A 105 7.40 -11.16 8.42
N ASP A 106 7.95 -10.57 7.36
CA ASP A 106 8.83 -9.37 7.47
C ASP A 106 8.15 -8.11 8.05
N ALA A 107 6.83 -7.99 7.89
CA ALA A 107 6.06 -6.89 8.47
C ALA A 107 5.20 -7.33 9.66
N GLU A 108 5.16 -8.62 10.01
CA GLU A 108 4.21 -9.15 10.98
C GLU A 108 4.45 -8.67 12.43
N MET A 109 5.62 -8.08 12.72
CA MET A 109 5.90 -7.50 14.04
C MET A 109 5.61 -6.00 14.14
N LEU A 110 5.57 -5.26 13.03
CA LEU A 110 5.29 -3.82 13.04
C LEU A 110 3.80 -3.56 12.88
N LEU A 111 3.31 -2.48 13.50
CA LEU A 111 1.90 -2.06 13.40
C LEU A 111 0.90 -3.19 13.73
N ASN A 112 1.25 -4.05 14.71
CA ASN A 112 0.47 -5.25 15.07
C ASN A 112 0.27 -6.23 13.90
N GLY A 113 1.26 -6.33 13.03
CA GLY A 113 1.29 -7.22 11.87
C GLY A 113 0.48 -6.74 10.67
N ASN A 114 -0.05 -5.53 10.73
CA ASN A 114 -0.77 -4.93 9.62
C ASN A 114 0.19 -4.39 8.57
N ARG A 115 -0.11 -4.63 7.29
CA ARG A 115 0.60 -3.97 6.17
C ARG A 115 0.02 -2.59 5.96
N VAL A 116 0.86 -1.60 5.71
CA VAL A 116 0.42 -0.22 5.47
C VAL A 116 0.73 0.24 4.04
N LEU A 117 -0.29 0.77 3.37
CA LEU A 117 -0.17 1.47 2.11
C LEU A 117 -0.56 2.92 2.36
N ILE A 118 0.31 3.84 1.96
CA ILE A 118 0.02 5.27 1.96
C ILE A 118 -0.30 5.64 0.51
N SER A 119 -1.49 6.17 0.28
CA SER A 119 -1.88 6.63 -1.05
C SER A 119 -2.13 8.12 -1.10
N GLN A 120 -1.83 8.74 -2.23
CA GLN A 120 -2.27 10.10 -2.53
C GLN A 120 -3.13 10.13 -3.78
N ASP A 121 -4.38 10.51 -3.62
CA ASP A 121 -5.36 10.67 -4.71
C ASP A 121 -5.60 12.17 -4.93
N ALA A 122 -4.98 12.73 -5.97
CA ALA A 122 -4.86 14.15 -6.23
C ALA A 122 -4.33 14.92 -5.01
N ASN A 123 -5.20 15.60 -4.26
CA ASN A 123 -4.87 16.43 -3.10
C ASN A 123 -5.18 15.77 -1.75
N GLN A 124 -5.49 14.47 -1.75
CA GLN A 124 -5.93 13.75 -0.55
C GLN A 124 -4.97 12.59 -0.24
N ILE A 125 -4.49 12.51 0.99
CA ILE A 125 -3.60 11.43 1.45
C ILE A 125 -4.41 10.47 2.33
N PHE A 126 -4.22 9.18 2.09
CA PHE A 126 -4.87 8.09 2.82
C PHE A 126 -3.84 7.13 3.41
N LEU A 127 -4.15 6.60 4.59
CA LEU A 127 -3.45 5.48 5.21
C LEU A 127 -4.38 4.27 5.21
N SER A 128 -3.97 3.21 4.51
CA SER A 128 -4.71 1.96 4.42
C SER A 128 -3.94 0.86 5.15
N PHE A 129 -4.59 0.24 6.14
CA PHE A 129 -4.03 -0.83 6.95
C PHE A 129 -4.70 -2.16 6.60
N ALA A 130 -3.95 -3.06 5.97
CA ALA A 130 -4.37 -4.43 5.72
C ALA A 130 -4.32 -5.22 7.03
N GLN A 131 -5.51 -5.49 7.58
CA GLN A 131 -5.71 -6.30 8.76
C GLN A 131 -5.89 -7.75 8.35
N VAL A 132 -4.91 -8.55 8.75
CA VAL A 132 -4.86 -9.95 8.35
C VAL A 132 -5.04 -10.83 9.58
N ASN A 133 -6.09 -11.64 9.57
CA ASN A 133 -6.27 -12.67 10.58
C ASN A 133 -5.56 -13.97 10.14
N ARG A 134 -5.42 -14.91 11.07
CA ARG A 134 -4.79 -16.22 10.80
C ARG A 134 -5.50 -16.99 9.68
N GLN A 135 -6.83 -16.89 9.60
CA GLN A 135 -7.65 -17.60 8.61
C GLN A 135 -7.35 -17.11 7.19
N TYR A 136 -7.20 -15.80 6.99
CA TYR A 136 -6.81 -15.21 5.72
C TYR A 136 -5.37 -15.61 5.35
N TYR A 137 -4.43 -15.58 6.31
CA TYR A 137 -3.06 -16.04 6.07
C TYR A 137 -3.02 -17.49 5.60
N ASP A 138 -3.77 -18.39 6.25
CA ASP A 138 -3.89 -19.77 5.83
C ASP A 138 -4.47 -19.83 4.40
N TYR A 139 -5.60 -19.16 4.15
CA TYR A 139 -6.24 -19.12 2.83
C TYR A 139 -5.30 -18.67 1.71
N ILE A 140 -4.61 -17.53 1.85
CA ILE A 140 -3.70 -17.04 0.79
C ILE A 140 -2.45 -17.91 0.64
N LYS A 141 -2.06 -18.66 1.69
CA LYS A 141 -0.89 -19.54 1.68
C LYS A 141 -1.19 -20.88 1.01
N ASN A 142 -2.31 -21.52 1.36
CA ASN A 142 -2.57 -22.91 1.00
C ASN A 142 -3.99 -23.17 0.44
N GLY A 143 -4.82 -22.13 0.30
CA GLY A 143 -6.19 -22.25 -0.20
C GLY A 143 -7.19 -22.79 0.82
N LYS A 144 -6.81 -22.92 2.10
CA LYS A 144 -7.71 -23.41 3.14
C LYS A 144 -8.82 -22.39 3.41
N VAL A 145 -10.06 -22.79 3.14
CA VAL A 145 -11.25 -22.00 3.45
C VAL A 145 -11.78 -22.44 4.80
N ALA A 146 -11.56 -21.63 5.85
CA ALA A 146 -12.07 -21.86 7.18
C ALA A 146 -12.43 -20.53 7.86
N GLY A 147 -13.61 -20.47 8.49
CA GLY A 147 -14.14 -19.23 9.07
C GLY A 147 -14.38 -18.17 7.99
N ASP A 148 -13.97 -16.93 8.28
CA ASP A 148 -14.11 -15.78 7.39
C ASP A 148 -12.71 -15.33 6.90
N PRO A 149 -12.10 -16.03 5.93
CA PRO A 149 -10.77 -15.73 5.43
C PRO A 149 -10.83 -14.55 4.45
N PHE A 150 -11.21 -13.37 4.94
CA PHE A 150 -11.25 -12.12 4.17
C PHE A 150 -10.13 -11.17 4.60
N LEU A 151 -9.63 -10.41 3.63
CA LEU A 151 -8.78 -9.26 3.91
C LEU A 151 -9.68 -8.10 4.33
N SER A 152 -9.43 -7.55 5.52
CA SER A 152 -10.05 -6.29 5.93
C SER A 152 -9.03 -5.17 5.76
N ILE A 153 -9.40 -4.11 5.04
CA ILE A 153 -8.56 -2.92 4.89
C ILE A 153 -9.21 -1.77 5.65
N ARG A 154 -8.55 -1.30 6.72
CA ARG A 154 -8.98 -0.10 7.43
C ARG A 154 -8.29 1.12 6.85
N LYS A 155 -9.07 1.98 6.21
CA LYS A 155 -8.60 3.24 5.62
C LYS A 155 -8.82 4.42 6.56
N ARG A 156 -7.89 5.38 6.55
CA ARG A 156 -7.95 6.67 7.22
C ARG A 156 -7.57 7.76 6.22
N GLY A 157 -8.32 8.84 6.18
CA GLY A 157 -8.09 9.97 5.26
C GLY A 157 -9.30 10.25 4.35
N PRO A 158 -9.30 11.40 3.65
CA PRO A 158 -8.77 12.63 4.25
C PRO A 158 -9.63 12.96 5.48
#